data_AF-A0A2N1KSN1-F1
#
_entry.id   AF-A0A2N1KSN1-F1
#
_cell.length_a   1.000
_cell.length_b   1.000
_cell.length_c   1.000
_cell.angle_alpha   90.00
_cell.angle_beta   90.00
_cell.angle_gamma   90.00
#
_symmetry.space_group_name_H-M   'P 1'
#
loop_
_entity.id
_entity.type
_entity.pdbx_description
1 polymer ?
#
loop_
_entity_poly.entity_id
_entity_poly.type
_entity_poly.pdbx_seq_one_letter_code
_entity_poly.pdbx_strand_id
1 'polypeptide(L)'
;MIRLFTTLFFILFLSALVRAQSSVLANGPWLKIGVTQDGVYKIDATTLRKAGWNPTQINPQHLRLYGNGGAPLPQANQSPRPMDLLENSILVTGESDGSFDASDALYFIGKSPHEIKLDTLAGRFSHQLNPYSDTTFYFLTVGNTPGKRVQLATASGSGPLLTTYDDYIFHEVEEINRVKSGRVWYGESFYVYTDRTIPFNIPGALPNQPLWITAATLGYASVPTNFTFSLNGQSIGSQTIRATTYERYDFKGIDAVNTFQTTLNSVPSDGKFSIQVTYNRNGDNAAQGVLNYLGIQLQRSLYWQGDNFQFRSLASRNLPAVQMTIANAPADIQVWDLSTQTLLNVSNGTFSYQPGGQVHEYMAFTYAKSLLPVSLQSIPNQHLHQQETPDLLIITAPALRTEAERLADFAEKMIN
;
A
#
# COMPACT_ATOMS: atom_id res chain seq x y z
N MET A 1 -31.63 -54.02 -42.46
CA MET A 1 -31.82 -52.56 -42.32
C MET A 1 -31.67 -52.23 -40.84
N ILE A 2 -30.50 -51.82 -40.35
CA ILE A 2 -29.79 -50.54 -40.57
C ILE A 2 -30.42 -49.41 -39.73
N ARG A 3 -29.68 -49.03 -38.67
CA ARG A 3 -29.55 -47.67 -38.06
C ARG A 3 -30.72 -47.20 -37.15
N LEU A 4 -30.55 -46.45 -36.06
CA LEU A 4 -29.46 -45.56 -35.63
C LEU A 4 -29.68 -45.03 -34.19
N PHE A 5 -28.57 -44.72 -33.50
CA PHE A 5 -28.36 -43.78 -32.38
C PHE A 5 -28.82 -44.09 -30.93
N THR A 6 -27.95 -44.86 -30.27
CA THR A 6 -27.27 -44.49 -29.00
C THR A 6 -26.94 -42.99 -28.85
N THR A 7 -27.60 -42.31 -27.91
CA THR A 7 -27.14 -41.10 -27.18
C THR A 7 -28.06 -41.03 -25.96
N LEU A 8 -27.64 -41.16 -24.69
CA LEU A 8 -26.83 -40.21 -23.95
C LEU A 8 -26.55 -40.85 -22.57
N PHE A 9 -25.53 -41.69 -22.45
CA PHE A 9 -25.03 -42.22 -21.18
C PHE A 9 -23.58 -41.76 -21.01
N PHE A 10 -23.39 -40.49 -20.67
CA PHE A 10 -22.12 -39.95 -20.17
C PHE A 10 -22.35 -38.59 -19.48
N ILE A 11 -23.11 -38.58 -18.39
CA ILE A 11 -22.87 -37.61 -17.31
C ILE A 11 -22.08 -38.38 -16.26
N LEU A 12 -20.85 -38.75 -16.64
CA LEU A 12 -19.85 -39.16 -15.67
C LEU A 12 -19.41 -37.87 -15.01
N PHE A 13 -19.65 -37.80 -13.71
CA PHE A 13 -19.13 -36.82 -12.77
C PHE A 13 -17.77 -36.31 -13.24
N LEU A 14 -17.77 -35.13 -13.87
CA LEU A 14 -16.60 -34.27 -13.82
C LEU A 14 -16.58 -33.76 -12.39
N SER A 15 -16.18 -34.64 -11.46
CA SER A 15 -15.50 -34.22 -10.26
C SER A 15 -14.38 -33.35 -10.82
N ALA A 16 -14.56 -32.04 -10.74
CA ALA A 16 -13.42 -31.15 -10.84
C ALA A 16 -12.49 -31.67 -9.75
N LEU A 17 -11.51 -32.48 -10.15
CA LEU A 17 -10.24 -32.53 -9.47
C LEU A 17 -9.75 -31.10 -9.57
N VAL A 18 -10.21 -30.25 -8.64
CA VAL A 18 -9.42 -29.16 -8.12
C VAL A 18 -8.21 -29.90 -7.58
N ARG A 19 -7.22 -30.15 -8.46
CA ARG A 19 -5.89 -30.47 -7.99
C ARG A 19 -5.53 -29.21 -7.23
N ALA A 20 -5.62 -29.29 -5.91
CA ALA A 20 -5.28 -28.18 -5.06
C ALA A 20 -3.88 -27.73 -5.50
N GLN A 21 -3.81 -26.49 -6.00
CA GLN A 21 -2.59 -25.98 -6.58
C GLN A 21 -1.51 -26.06 -5.51
N SER A 22 -0.35 -26.63 -5.84
CA SER A 22 0.74 -26.71 -4.88
C SER A 22 1.16 -25.29 -4.51
N SER A 23 1.39 -25.04 -3.22
CA SER A 23 1.91 -23.74 -2.80
C SER A 23 3.30 -23.53 -3.37
N VAL A 24 3.62 -22.31 -3.79
CA VAL A 24 4.99 -21.92 -4.14
C VAL A 24 5.93 -22.12 -2.94
N LEU A 25 5.44 -21.93 -1.71
CA LEU A 25 6.21 -22.13 -0.48
C LEU A 25 6.35 -23.61 -0.06
N ALA A 26 5.82 -24.55 -0.85
CA ALA A 26 5.83 -25.96 -0.49
C ALA A 26 7.24 -26.57 -0.46
N ASN A 27 8.17 -26.04 -1.26
CA ASN A 27 9.53 -26.55 -1.39
C ASN A 27 10.53 -25.43 -1.65
N GLY A 28 11.80 -25.66 -1.27
CA GLY A 28 12.92 -24.76 -1.54
C GLY A 28 13.42 -24.02 -0.30
N PRO A 29 14.61 -23.39 -0.36
CA PRO A 29 15.04 -22.47 0.68
C PRO A 29 14.24 -21.17 0.54
N TRP A 30 13.73 -20.65 1.65
CA TRP A 30 12.90 -19.44 1.66
C TRP A 30 13.43 -18.42 2.66
N LEU A 31 13.58 -17.18 2.20
CA LEU A 31 13.73 -16.01 3.06
C LEU A 31 12.43 -15.21 3.07
N LYS A 32 11.92 -14.91 4.26
CA LYS A 32 10.85 -13.95 4.48
C LYS A 32 11.45 -12.56 4.70
N ILE A 33 11.08 -11.64 3.83
CA ILE A 33 11.54 -10.25 3.78
C ILE A 33 10.43 -9.35 4.30
N GLY A 34 10.68 -8.57 5.35
CA GLY A 34 9.74 -7.57 5.87
C GLY A 34 10.06 -6.16 5.38
N VAL A 35 9.06 -5.44 4.89
CA VAL A 35 9.14 -4.04 4.47
C VAL A 35 7.99 -3.23 5.08
N THR A 36 8.24 -1.96 5.40
CA THR A 36 7.27 -1.10 6.12
C THR A 36 6.83 0.13 5.34
N GLN A 37 7.55 0.46 4.26
CA GLN A 37 7.24 1.61 3.43
C GLN A 37 7.40 1.29 1.94
N ASP A 38 6.70 2.06 1.11
CA ASP A 38 6.86 2.04 -0.33
C ASP A 38 8.28 2.42 -0.74
N GLY A 39 8.90 1.65 -1.65
CA GLY A 39 10.26 1.97 -2.10
C GLY A 39 10.92 0.90 -2.95
N VAL A 40 12.11 1.22 -3.46
CA VAL A 40 13.02 0.22 -4.03
C VAL A 40 13.87 -0.36 -2.91
N TYR A 41 13.82 -1.67 -2.71
CA TYR A 41 14.58 -2.38 -1.69
C TYR A 41 15.76 -3.12 -2.30
N LYS A 42 16.91 -3.08 -1.63
CA LYS A 42 18.15 -3.75 -2.01
C LYS A 42 18.39 -4.98 -1.15
N ILE A 43 18.75 -6.08 -1.78
CA ILE A 43 19.31 -7.28 -1.15
C ILE A 43 20.67 -7.56 -1.80
N ASP A 44 21.74 -7.36 -1.05
CA ASP A 44 23.11 -7.64 -1.48
C ASP A 44 23.72 -8.85 -0.76
N ALA A 45 24.96 -9.22 -1.12
CA ALA A 45 25.64 -10.39 -0.58
C ALA A 45 25.85 -10.30 0.94
N THR A 46 26.02 -9.09 1.47
CA THR A 46 26.12 -8.86 2.92
C THR A 46 24.79 -9.13 3.61
N THR A 47 23.69 -8.70 3.00
CA THR A 47 22.32 -8.90 3.49
C THR A 47 21.95 -10.38 3.48
N LEU A 48 22.27 -11.12 2.40
CA LEU A 48 22.06 -12.56 2.31
C LEU A 48 22.87 -13.36 3.35
N ARG A 49 24.15 -13.01 3.54
CA ARG A 49 25.00 -13.64 4.58
C ARG A 49 24.43 -13.47 5.98
N LYS A 50 23.93 -12.28 6.31
CA LYS A 50 23.28 -12.02 7.60
C LYS A 50 22.02 -12.87 7.83
N ALA A 51 21.33 -13.23 6.75
CA ALA A 51 20.15 -14.11 6.80
C ALA A 51 20.51 -15.61 6.80
N GLY A 52 21.79 -15.96 6.81
CA GLY A 52 22.28 -17.34 6.86
C GLY A 52 22.42 -18.01 5.50
N TRP A 53 22.26 -17.28 4.38
CA TRP A 53 22.52 -17.79 3.04
C TRP A 53 23.97 -17.57 2.63
N ASN A 54 24.54 -18.50 1.86
CA ASN A 54 25.87 -18.34 1.29
C ASN A 54 25.77 -17.79 -0.15
N PRO A 55 26.10 -16.51 -0.41
CA PRO A 55 25.96 -15.90 -1.74
C PRO A 55 26.78 -16.62 -2.82
N THR A 56 27.94 -17.16 -2.48
CA THR A 56 28.82 -17.84 -3.45
C THR A 56 28.23 -19.16 -3.99
N GLN A 57 27.12 -19.64 -3.42
CA GLN A 57 26.38 -20.82 -3.87
C GLN A 57 25.09 -20.47 -4.60
N ILE A 58 24.81 -19.18 -4.77
CA ILE A 58 23.59 -18.68 -5.39
C ILE A 58 23.91 -18.26 -6.81
N ASN A 59 23.22 -18.86 -7.77
CA ASN A 59 23.15 -18.28 -9.11
C ASN A 59 22.13 -17.12 -9.09
N PRO A 60 22.56 -15.86 -9.28
CA PRO A 60 21.68 -14.70 -9.26
C PRO A 60 20.54 -14.79 -10.28
N GLN A 61 20.77 -15.44 -11.43
CA GLN A 61 19.76 -15.63 -12.49
C GLN A 61 18.54 -16.41 -11.99
N HIS A 62 18.73 -17.28 -11.00
CA HIS A 62 17.71 -18.15 -10.44
C HIS A 62 17.02 -17.57 -9.20
N LEU A 63 17.34 -16.34 -8.80
CA LEU A 63 16.61 -15.65 -7.73
C LEU A 63 15.20 -15.33 -8.18
N ARG A 64 14.23 -15.67 -7.32
CA ARG A 64 12.79 -15.47 -7.54
C ARG A 64 12.17 -14.85 -6.30
N LEU A 65 11.40 -13.78 -6.50
CA LEU A 65 10.74 -13.05 -5.43
C LEU A 65 9.23 -13.21 -5.55
N TYR A 66 8.57 -13.54 -4.45
CA TYR A 66 7.14 -13.76 -4.37
C TYR A 66 6.48 -12.83 -3.35
N GLY A 67 5.25 -12.41 -3.61
CA GLY A 67 4.51 -11.51 -2.72
C GLY A 67 3.31 -10.88 -3.40
N ASN A 68 2.28 -10.56 -2.61
CA ASN A 68 1.02 -10.01 -3.11
C ASN A 68 0.79 -8.55 -2.67
N GLY A 69 1.85 -7.86 -2.21
CA GLY A 69 1.74 -6.55 -1.56
C GLY A 69 1.28 -6.64 -0.11
N GLY A 70 0.97 -5.48 0.49
CA GLY A 70 0.66 -5.35 1.92
C GLY A 70 -0.76 -4.93 2.25
N ALA A 71 -1.58 -4.67 1.23
CA ALA A 71 -2.94 -4.17 1.42
C ALA A 71 -3.81 -5.18 2.20
N PRO A 72 -4.78 -4.70 3.01
CA PRO A 72 -5.72 -5.57 3.71
C PRO A 72 -6.48 -6.48 2.74
N LEU A 73 -6.65 -7.74 3.15
CA LEU A 73 -7.47 -8.66 2.37
C LEU A 73 -8.94 -8.18 2.31
N PRO A 74 -9.62 -8.40 1.17
CA PRO A 74 -11.04 -8.14 1.07
C PRO A 74 -11.84 -8.91 2.14
N GLN A 75 -12.78 -8.22 2.77
CA GLN A 75 -13.64 -8.82 3.80
C GLN A 75 -14.68 -9.78 3.22
N ALA A 76 -15.22 -9.46 2.05
CA ALA A 76 -16.17 -10.34 1.40
C ALA A 76 -15.44 -11.62 0.95
N ASN A 77 -15.96 -12.77 1.36
CA ASN A 77 -15.35 -14.07 1.04
C ASN A 77 -15.27 -14.31 -0.47
N GLN A 78 -16.23 -13.80 -1.23
CA GLN A 78 -16.33 -13.94 -2.69
C GLN A 78 -15.46 -12.94 -3.47
N SER A 79 -14.87 -11.94 -2.81
CA SER A 79 -13.99 -10.99 -3.50
C SER A 79 -12.76 -11.72 -4.06
N PRO A 80 -12.40 -11.48 -5.34
CA PRO A 80 -11.24 -12.10 -5.96
C PRO A 80 -9.97 -11.78 -5.18
N ARG A 81 -9.10 -12.79 -5.05
CA ARG A 81 -7.76 -12.67 -4.48
C ARG A 81 -6.86 -13.72 -5.13
N PRO A 82 -5.54 -13.46 -5.28
CA PRO A 82 -4.62 -14.50 -5.75
C PRO A 82 -4.74 -15.76 -4.89
N MET A 83 -4.80 -16.93 -5.52
CA MET A 83 -4.89 -18.20 -4.78
C MET A 83 -3.60 -18.51 -4.02
N ASP A 84 -2.47 -18.02 -4.51
CA ASP A 84 -1.13 -18.18 -3.91
C ASP A 84 -0.30 -16.89 -4.14
N LEU A 85 0.94 -16.87 -3.68
CA LEU A 85 1.86 -15.76 -3.91
C LEU A 85 2.25 -15.62 -5.39
N LEU A 86 2.23 -14.39 -5.90
CA LEU A 86 2.63 -14.07 -7.25
C LEU A 86 4.13 -13.77 -7.33
N GLU A 87 4.77 -14.18 -8.44
CA GLU A 87 6.16 -13.83 -8.72
C GLU A 87 6.27 -12.37 -9.17
N ASN A 88 7.07 -11.60 -8.43
CA ASN A 88 7.36 -10.21 -8.71
C ASN A 88 8.60 -10.09 -9.61
N SER A 89 8.58 -9.14 -10.54
CA SER A 89 9.77 -8.83 -11.33
C SER A 89 10.83 -8.20 -10.43
N ILE A 90 12.06 -8.67 -10.58
CA ILE A 90 13.23 -8.14 -9.88
C ILE A 90 14.24 -7.61 -10.89
N LEU A 91 15.05 -6.66 -10.44
CA LEU A 91 16.23 -6.18 -11.14
C LEU A 91 17.46 -6.73 -10.44
N VAL A 92 18.38 -7.35 -11.17
CA VAL A 92 19.61 -7.89 -10.60
C VAL A 92 20.80 -7.30 -11.33
N THR A 93 21.72 -6.68 -10.58
CA THR A 93 22.99 -6.20 -11.13
C THR A 93 24.06 -7.27 -10.97
N GLY A 94 24.87 -7.45 -12.02
CA GLY A 94 26.02 -8.38 -12.05
C GLY A 94 25.67 -9.87 -12.23
N GLU A 95 24.42 -10.20 -12.58
CA GLU A 95 23.97 -11.61 -12.72
C GLU A 95 24.57 -12.42 -13.89
N SER A 96 25.51 -11.86 -14.66
CA SER A 96 26.03 -12.45 -15.89
C SER A 96 27.01 -13.60 -15.68
N ASP A 97 27.71 -13.64 -14.55
CA ASP A 97 28.77 -14.64 -14.28
C ASP A 97 28.26 -15.88 -13.52
N GLY A 98 26.99 -15.87 -13.11
CA GLY A 98 26.34 -16.97 -12.40
C GLY A 98 26.72 -17.12 -10.93
N SER A 99 27.39 -16.13 -10.31
CA SER A 99 27.79 -16.17 -8.90
C SER A 99 27.40 -14.88 -8.20
N PHE A 100 26.60 -14.96 -7.12
CA PHE A 100 26.20 -13.77 -6.36
C PHE A 100 27.38 -13.22 -5.53
N ASP A 101 28.09 -12.22 -6.05
CA ASP A 101 29.30 -11.65 -5.45
C ASP A 101 29.08 -10.31 -4.72
N ALA A 102 30.17 -9.65 -4.30
CA ALA A 102 30.09 -8.40 -3.53
C ALA A 102 29.62 -7.18 -4.34
N SER A 103 29.70 -7.23 -5.67
CA SER A 103 29.21 -6.20 -6.59
C SER A 103 27.75 -6.42 -7.00
N ASP A 104 27.20 -7.59 -6.69
CA ASP A 104 25.83 -7.96 -7.04
C ASP A 104 24.80 -7.46 -6.04
N ALA A 105 23.63 -7.16 -6.57
CA ALA A 105 22.46 -6.83 -5.78
C ALA A 105 21.17 -7.13 -6.53
N LEU A 106 20.17 -7.58 -5.77
CA LEU A 106 18.78 -7.69 -6.19
C LEU A 106 18.04 -6.44 -5.71
N TYR A 107 17.24 -5.86 -6.61
CA TYR A 107 16.35 -4.74 -6.35
C TYR A 107 14.91 -5.12 -6.66
N PHE A 108 13.98 -4.70 -5.80
CA PHE A 108 12.54 -4.92 -5.99
C PHE A 108 11.70 -3.77 -5.45
N ILE A 109 10.47 -3.63 -5.96
CA ILE A 109 9.48 -2.70 -5.42
C ILE A 109 8.82 -3.33 -4.18
N GLY A 110 9.14 -2.78 -3.01
CA GLY A 110 8.42 -3.06 -1.78
C GLY A 110 7.23 -2.11 -1.65
N LYS A 111 6.09 -2.66 -1.22
CA LYS A 111 4.87 -1.90 -0.95
C LYS A 111 4.63 -1.78 0.56
N SER A 112 4.30 -0.58 1.01
CA SER A 112 3.77 -0.28 2.33
C SER A 112 2.54 -1.17 2.62
N PRO A 113 2.33 -1.57 3.89
CA PRO A 113 1.07 -2.20 4.28
C PRO A 113 -0.10 -1.22 4.21
N HIS A 114 0.20 0.08 4.30
CA HIS A 114 -0.75 1.17 4.17
C HIS A 114 -0.90 1.56 2.70
N GLU A 115 -2.13 1.57 2.21
CA GLU A 115 -2.44 1.72 0.79
C GLU A 115 -2.92 3.13 0.48
N ILE A 116 -2.42 3.74 -0.60
CA ILE A 116 -3.01 4.92 -1.23
C ILE A 116 -3.76 4.47 -2.47
N LYS A 117 -5.06 4.76 -2.53
CA LYS A 117 -5.96 4.40 -3.64
C LYS A 117 -6.33 5.63 -4.44
N LEU A 118 -6.27 5.50 -5.76
CA LEU A 118 -6.79 6.48 -6.70
C LEU A 118 -8.13 6.00 -7.26
N ASP A 119 -9.20 6.75 -7.00
CA ASP A 119 -10.40 6.69 -7.84
C ASP A 119 -10.09 7.43 -9.15
N THR A 120 -9.84 6.65 -10.21
CA THR A 120 -9.48 7.20 -11.51
C THR A 120 -10.63 7.93 -12.17
N LEU A 121 -11.90 7.64 -11.86
CA LEU A 121 -13.02 8.36 -12.44
C LEU A 121 -13.19 9.73 -11.78
N ALA A 122 -13.15 9.78 -10.45
CA ALA A 122 -13.26 11.01 -9.68
C ALA A 122 -11.96 11.83 -9.66
N GLY A 123 -10.82 11.22 -9.98
CA GLY A 123 -9.49 11.84 -9.83
C GLY A 123 -9.17 12.13 -8.36
N ARG A 124 -9.60 11.24 -7.44
CA ARG A 124 -9.49 11.46 -5.99
C ARG A 124 -8.67 10.38 -5.31
N PHE A 125 -7.77 10.80 -4.44
CA PHE A 125 -7.00 9.90 -3.60
C PHE A 125 -7.66 9.67 -2.24
N SER A 126 -7.43 8.47 -1.71
CA SER A 126 -7.77 8.06 -0.36
C SER A 126 -6.65 7.16 0.17
N HIS A 127 -6.57 6.98 1.48
CA HIS A 127 -5.66 6.00 2.08
C HIS A 127 -6.44 5.02 2.96
N GLN A 128 -5.78 3.90 3.25
CA GLN A 128 -6.24 2.90 4.19
C GLN A 128 -5.03 2.32 4.92
N LEU A 129 -4.98 2.48 6.25
CA LEU A 129 -4.02 1.74 7.05
C LEU A 129 -4.43 0.26 7.16
N ASN A 130 -3.45 -0.62 7.28
CA ASN A 130 -3.72 -2.03 7.51
C ASN A 130 -4.01 -2.28 9.00
N PRO A 131 -5.23 -2.73 9.37
CA PRO A 131 -5.60 -2.90 10.78
C PRO A 131 -5.01 -4.16 11.41
N TYR A 132 -4.30 -4.99 10.65
CA TYR A 132 -3.82 -6.30 11.08
C TYR A 132 -2.29 -6.47 10.98
N SER A 133 -1.60 -5.56 10.29
CA SER A 133 -0.15 -5.63 10.10
C SER A 133 0.46 -4.26 9.87
N ASP A 134 1.60 -4.02 10.48
CA ASP A 134 2.49 -2.88 10.25
C ASP A 134 3.62 -3.20 9.24
N THR A 135 3.63 -4.42 8.71
CA THR A 135 4.69 -4.94 7.86
C THR A 135 4.12 -5.72 6.67
N THR A 136 4.64 -5.46 5.48
CA THR A 136 4.41 -6.26 4.28
C THR A 136 5.50 -7.30 4.12
N PHE A 137 5.13 -8.52 3.72
CA PHE A 137 6.09 -9.60 3.53
C PHE A 137 6.24 -10.05 2.08
N TYR A 138 7.48 -10.23 1.67
CA TYR A 138 7.89 -10.86 0.42
C TYR A 138 8.73 -12.11 0.72
N PHE A 139 8.83 -13.01 -0.24
CA PHE A 139 9.47 -14.32 -0.08
C PHE A 139 10.47 -14.54 -1.20
N LEU A 140 11.75 -14.67 -0.85
CA LEU A 140 12.85 -14.90 -1.78
C LEU A 140 13.25 -16.37 -1.75
N THR A 141 13.44 -16.96 -2.93
CA THR A 141 13.99 -18.31 -3.11
C THR A 141 15.05 -18.35 -4.21
N VAL A 142 15.78 -19.46 -4.28
CA VAL A 142 16.64 -19.83 -5.42
C VAL A 142 15.95 -20.97 -6.15
N GLY A 143 15.44 -20.69 -7.35
CA GLY A 143 14.73 -21.66 -8.17
C GLY A 143 15.64 -22.55 -9.01
N ASN A 144 15.02 -23.48 -9.72
CA ASN A 144 15.68 -24.31 -10.74
C ASN A 144 15.60 -23.70 -12.16
N THR A 145 14.89 -22.58 -12.29
CA THR A 145 14.71 -21.84 -13.54
C THR A 145 15.00 -20.36 -13.29
N PRO A 146 15.35 -19.60 -14.34
CA PRO A 146 15.51 -18.15 -14.22
C PRO A 146 14.26 -17.48 -13.64
N GLY A 147 14.46 -16.48 -12.77
CA GLY A 147 13.37 -15.73 -12.17
C GLY A 147 12.86 -14.58 -13.03
N LYS A 148 11.66 -14.08 -12.71
CA LYS A 148 11.05 -12.96 -13.44
C LYS A 148 11.91 -11.70 -13.34
N ARG A 149 12.31 -11.12 -14.47
CA ARG A 149 13.11 -9.88 -14.55
C ARG A 149 12.27 -8.68 -14.98
N VAL A 150 12.61 -7.52 -14.45
CA VAL A 150 12.14 -6.23 -14.98
C VAL A 150 12.60 -6.09 -16.42
N GLN A 151 11.69 -5.72 -17.30
CA GLN A 151 12.00 -5.48 -18.70
C GLN A 151 12.22 -3.98 -18.93
N LEU A 152 13.11 -3.65 -19.86
CA LEU A 152 13.24 -2.28 -20.34
C LEU A 152 12.03 -1.94 -21.22
N ALA A 153 11.38 -0.82 -20.94
CA ALA A 153 10.25 -0.34 -21.73
C ALA A 153 10.69 -0.01 -23.17
N THR A 154 9.80 -0.23 -24.12
CA THR A 154 10.02 0.23 -25.50
C THR A 154 10.00 1.75 -25.54
N ALA A 155 10.91 2.34 -26.31
CA ALA A 155 10.91 3.79 -26.52
C ALA A 155 9.59 4.21 -27.19
N SER A 156 8.87 5.15 -26.59
CA SER A 156 7.68 5.76 -27.19
C SER A 156 8.02 7.08 -27.88
N GLY A 157 7.19 7.49 -28.84
CA GLY A 157 7.29 8.81 -29.48
C GLY A 157 7.09 9.97 -28.50
N SER A 158 7.41 11.18 -28.95
CA SER A 158 7.28 12.41 -28.14
C SER A 158 5.81 12.87 -28.06
N GLY A 159 5.36 13.21 -26.85
CA GLY A 159 4.08 13.87 -26.57
C GLY A 159 4.28 15.22 -25.89
N PRO A 160 3.21 15.85 -25.37
CA PRO A 160 3.33 17.04 -24.52
C PRO A 160 4.26 16.79 -23.33
N LEU A 161 5.05 17.79 -22.98
CA LEU A 161 5.95 17.76 -21.82
C LEU A 161 5.17 18.08 -20.54
N LEU A 162 5.21 17.18 -19.56
CA LEU A 162 4.70 17.41 -18.22
C LEU A 162 5.87 17.55 -17.24
N THR A 163 5.84 18.62 -16.44
CA THR A 163 6.83 18.94 -15.41
C THR A 163 6.21 18.99 -14.01
N THR A 164 5.00 18.48 -13.88
CA THR A 164 4.24 18.43 -12.64
C THR A 164 3.61 17.05 -12.47
N TYR A 165 3.24 16.73 -11.23
CA TYR A 165 2.58 15.48 -10.88
C TYR A 165 1.54 15.71 -9.79
N ASP A 166 0.58 14.79 -9.70
CA ASP A 166 -0.46 14.78 -8.69
C ASP A 166 0.00 13.90 -7.51
N ASP A 167 -0.17 14.42 -6.30
CA ASP A 167 0.30 13.79 -5.08
C ASP A 167 -0.78 13.75 -4.01
N TYR A 168 -0.61 12.82 -3.07
CA TYR A 168 -1.45 12.65 -1.92
C TYR A 168 -0.62 12.34 -0.68
N ILE A 169 -0.78 13.18 0.34
CA ILE A 169 -0.08 13.07 1.62
C ILE A 169 -1.14 13.09 2.71
N PHE A 170 -0.96 12.28 3.76
CA PHE A 170 -1.93 12.20 4.85
C PHE A 170 -1.24 12.17 6.22
N HIS A 171 -2.04 12.48 7.24
CA HIS A 171 -1.73 12.33 8.66
C HIS A 171 -2.88 11.53 9.29
N GLU A 172 -2.57 10.33 9.78
CA GLU A 172 -3.48 9.44 10.51
C GLU A 172 -2.66 8.76 11.61
N VAL A 173 -3.20 8.71 12.82
CA VAL A 173 -2.55 8.11 13.99
C VAL A 173 -3.55 7.21 14.71
N GLU A 174 -3.19 5.96 14.95
CA GLU A 174 -4.08 4.94 15.53
C GLU A 174 -3.90 4.83 17.05
N GLU A 175 -4.25 5.87 17.81
CA GLU A 175 -4.02 5.93 19.27
C GLU A 175 -5.22 5.45 20.11
N ILE A 176 -6.43 5.76 19.67
CA ILE A 176 -7.66 5.61 20.47
C ILE A 176 -8.64 4.71 19.73
N ASN A 177 -8.88 3.51 20.26
CA ASN A 177 -10.09 2.74 19.94
C ASN A 177 -11.19 3.06 20.97
N ARG A 178 -12.09 3.97 20.61
CA ARG A 178 -13.02 4.61 21.55
C ARG A 178 -13.92 3.62 22.32
N VAL A 179 -14.40 2.58 21.65
CA VAL A 179 -15.31 1.57 22.23
C VAL A 179 -14.61 0.24 22.53
N LYS A 180 -13.28 0.19 22.38
CA LYS A 180 -12.45 -1.03 22.49
C LYS A 180 -13.00 -2.20 21.65
N SER A 181 -13.51 -1.87 20.46
CA SER A 181 -14.12 -2.80 19.51
C SER A 181 -14.00 -2.26 18.08
N GLY A 182 -14.13 -3.16 17.10
CA GLY A 182 -14.01 -2.80 15.69
C GLY A 182 -12.57 -2.51 15.26
N ARG A 183 -12.42 -1.84 14.12
CA ARG A 183 -11.13 -1.60 13.45
C ARG A 183 -10.83 -0.12 13.23
N VAL A 184 -11.71 0.76 13.68
CA VAL A 184 -11.51 2.21 13.56
C VAL A 184 -10.77 2.66 14.80
N TRP A 185 -9.63 3.29 14.58
CA TRP A 185 -8.98 4.07 15.62
C TRP A 185 -8.99 5.54 15.23
N TYR A 186 -8.59 6.35 16.20
CA TYR A 186 -8.54 7.80 16.09
C TYR A 186 -7.23 8.28 16.70
N GLY A 187 -6.75 9.42 16.23
CA GLY A 187 -5.56 10.09 16.73
C GLY A 187 -5.89 11.10 17.81
N GLU A 188 -5.62 12.37 17.50
CA GLU A 188 -5.60 13.46 18.48
C GLU A 188 -6.96 13.71 19.12
N SER A 189 -6.98 13.73 20.45
CA SER A 189 -8.15 14.13 21.24
C SER A 189 -8.25 15.65 21.42
N PHE A 190 -9.48 16.15 21.30
CA PHE A 190 -9.91 17.54 21.51
C PHE A 190 -10.77 17.69 22.78
N TYR A 191 -10.29 17.14 23.91
CA TYR A 191 -10.98 17.20 25.21
C TYR A 191 -10.31 18.12 26.25
N VAL A 192 -8.99 18.08 26.41
CA VAL A 192 -8.27 19.04 27.26
C VAL A 192 -7.95 20.30 26.47
N TYR A 193 -7.39 20.11 25.28
CA TYR A 193 -7.15 21.16 24.30
C TYR A 193 -8.22 21.11 23.22
N THR A 194 -8.68 22.27 22.74
CA THR A 194 -9.69 22.36 21.67
C THR A 194 -9.08 22.73 20.33
N ASP A 195 -7.77 22.96 20.28
CA ASP A 195 -7.05 23.32 19.07
C ASP A 195 -5.78 22.48 18.95
N ARG A 196 -5.43 22.15 17.70
CA ARG A 196 -4.23 21.40 17.31
C ARG A 196 -3.68 21.97 16.02
N THR A 197 -2.36 21.93 15.86
CA THR A 197 -1.68 22.26 14.61
C THR A 197 -0.98 21.01 14.09
N ILE A 198 -1.39 20.55 12.92
CA ILE A 198 -0.83 19.36 12.26
C ILE A 198 0.12 19.82 11.15
N PRO A 199 1.43 19.52 11.25
CA PRO A 199 2.41 19.92 10.26
C PRO A 199 2.39 18.98 9.04
N PHE A 200 2.64 19.54 7.86
CA PHE A 200 2.86 18.79 6.62
C PHE A 200 4.11 19.31 5.92
N ASN A 201 4.90 18.40 5.36
CA ASN A 201 6.06 18.74 4.53
C ASN A 201 5.76 18.41 3.06
N ILE A 202 5.49 19.45 2.26
CA ILE A 202 5.04 19.33 0.87
C ILE A 202 5.91 20.23 -0.04
N PRO A 203 7.21 19.94 -0.18
CA PRO A 203 8.08 20.74 -1.02
C PRO A 203 7.66 20.68 -2.49
N GLY A 204 7.75 21.79 -3.20
CA GLY A 204 7.33 21.85 -4.61
C GLY A 204 5.83 21.94 -4.85
N ALA A 205 4.99 22.15 -3.83
CA ALA A 205 3.59 22.52 -4.03
C ALA A 205 3.47 23.72 -4.99
N LEU A 206 2.43 23.75 -5.82
CA LEU A 206 2.25 24.80 -6.82
C LEU A 206 1.24 25.87 -6.34
N PRO A 207 1.55 27.18 -6.46
CA PRO A 207 0.58 28.22 -6.18
C PRO A 207 -0.51 28.26 -7.26
N ASN A 208 -1.67 28.79 -6.91
CA ASN A 208 -2.84 28.94 -7.79
C ASN A 208 -3.36 27.64 -8.41
N GLN A 209 -2.97 26.48 -7.86
CA GLN A 209 -3.54 25.19 -8.23
C GLN A 209 -4.61 24.75 -7.22
N PRO A 210 -5.62 23.97 -7.65
CA PRO A 210 -6.56 23.35 -6.73
C PRO A 210 -5.84 22.48 -5.70
N LEU A 211 -6.24 22.64 -4.44
CA LEU A 211 -5.80 21.83 -3.32
C LEU A 211 -7.05 21.28 -2.62
N TRP A 212 -7.07 19.98 -2.37
CA TRP A 212 -8.16 19.33 -1.66
C TRP A 212 -7.69 18.82 -0.32
N ILE A 213 -8.46 19.14 0.72
CA ILE A 213 -8.21 18.71 2.09
C ILE A 213 -9.39 17.86 2.53
N THR A 214 -9.14 16.58 2.77
CA THR A 214 -10.13 15.69 3.38
C THR A 214 -9.85 15.63 4.88
N ALA A 215 -10.86 15.95 5.68
CA ALA A 215 -10.79 15.84 7.13
C ALA A 215 -11.82 14.82 7.62
N ALA A 216 -11.36 13.83 8.38
CA ALA A 216 -12.21 12.87 9.07
C ALA A 216 -12.09 13.10 10.57
N THR A 217 -13.22 13.34 11.24
CA THR A 217 -13.27 13.55 12.69
C THR A 217 -14.44 12.80 13.28
N LEU A 218 -14.41 12.60 14.58
CA LEU A 218 -15.57 12.19 15.35
C LEU A 218 -15.84 13.21 16.47
N GLY A 219 -17.12 13.50 16.70
CA GLY A 219 -17.57 14.29 17.85
C GLY A 219 -18.57 13.51 18.70
N TYR A 220 -18.49 13.69 20.01
CA TYR A 220 -19.39 13.11 20.99
C TYR A 220 -19.84 14.20 21.95
N ALA A 221 -21.09 14.64 21.79
CA ALA A 221 -21.68 15.76 22.53
C ALA A 221 -23.20 15.61 22.59
N SER A 222 -23.84 16.24 23.58
CA SER A 222 -25.32 16.32 23.68
C SER A 222 -25.94 17.44 22.85
N VAL A 223 -25.10 18.28 22.24
CA VAL A 223 -25.48 19.37 21.34
C VAL A 223 -24.70 19.27 20.03
N PRO A 224 -25.17 19.88 18.93
CA PRO A 224 -24.36 19.99 17.73
C PRO A 224 -23.06 20.74 18.03
N THR A 225 -21.94 20.19 17.56
CA THR A 225 -20.59 20.75 17.71
C THR A 225 -19.96 20.96 16.34
N ASN A 226 -18.81 21.63 16.27
CA ASN A 226 -18.22 21.97 14.97
C ASN A 226 -16.69 21.92 15.01
N PHE A 227 -16.10 21.33 13.98
CA PHE A 227 -14.67 21.48 13.70
C PHE A 227 -14.45 22.56 12.64
N THR A 228 -13.42 23.38 12.81
CA THR A 228 -12.95 24.35 11.80
C THR A 228 -11.51 24.04 11.41
N PHE A 229 -11.19 24.30 10.14
CA PHE A 229 -9.90 24.01 9.54
C PHE A 229 -9.34 25.26 8.87
N SER A 230 -8.05 25.54 9.09
CA SER A 230 -7.30 26.55 8.33
C SER A 230 -5.94 26.04 7.91
N LEU A 231 -5.51 26.35 6.68
CA LEU A 231 -4.19 26.05 6.14
C LEU A 231 -3.34 27.30 6.17
N ASN A 232 -2.23 27.30 6.92
CA ASN A 232 -1.32 28.45 7.04
C ASN A 232 -2.05 29.77 7.38
N GLY A 233 -3.06 29.71 8.25
CA GLY A 233 -3.88 30.87 8.65
C GLY A 233 -5.04 31.21 7.70
N GLN A 234 -5.11 30.64 6.50
CA GLN A 234 -6.26 30.78 5.61
C GLN A 234 -7.36 29.80 5.99
N SER A 235 -8.56 30.30 6.28
CA SER A 235 -9.73 29.44 6.55
C SER A 235 -10.05 28.57 5.34
N ILE A 236 -10.17 27.26 5.56
CA ILE A 236 -10.52 26.27 4.54
C ILE A 236 -12.02 26.00 4.59
N GLY A 237 -12.55 25.76 5.79
CA GLY A 237 -13.94 25.36 5.98
C GLY A 237 -14.22 24.80 7.37
N SER A 238 -15.44 24.32 7.56
CA SER A 238 -15.91 23.74 8.81
C SER A 238 -16.76 22.50 8.57
N GLN A 239 -16.89 21.67 9.60
CA GLN A 239 -17.78 20.51 9.59
C GLN A 239 -18.53 20.38 10.91
N THR A 240 -19.85 20.39 10.80
CA THR A 240 -20.76 20.20 11.93
C THR A 240 -20.88 18.73 12.27
N ILE A 241 -20.76 18.40 13.55
CA ILE A 241 -21.08 17.08 14.09
C ILE A 241 -22.44 17.16 14.78
N ARG A 242 -23.37 16.29 14.36
CA ARG A 242 -24.70 16.19 14.99
C ARG A 242 -24.57 15.75 16.45
N ALA A 243 -25.55 16.13 17.26
CA ALA A 243 -25.64 15.68 18.64
C ALA A 243 -25.84 14.15 18.73
N THR A 244 -25.30 13.60 19.80
CA THR A 244 -25.63 12.28 20.37
C THR A 244 -26.37 12.48 21.69
N THR A 245 -26.70 11.39 22.36
CA THR A 245 -27.04 11.40 23.78
C THR A 245 -25.87 10.82 24.58
N TYR A 246 -25.73 11.25 25.84
CA TYR A 246 -24.77 10.64 26.77
C TYR A 246 -25.26 9.29 27.34
N GLU A 247 -26.35 8.76 26.80
CA GLU A 247 -26.98 7.54 27.28
C GLU A 247 -26.13 6.30 27.03
N ARG A 248 -26.35 5.30 27.88
CA ARG A 248 -25.59 4.04 27.83
C ARG A 248 -25.70 3.34 26.48
N TYR A 249 -26.89 3.34 25.88
CA TYR A 249 -27.21 2.57 24.66
C TYR A 249 -27.40 3.45 23.42
N ASP A 250 -26.62 4.52 23.32
CA ASP A 250 -26.58 5.38 22.13
C ASP A 250 -25.20 5.37 21.44
N PHE A 251 -25.14 5.96 20.25
CA PHE A 251 -23.93 6.21 19.50
C PHE A 251 -22.85 6.82 20.40
N LYS A 252 -21.66 6.22 20.39
CA LYS A 252 -20.52 6.69 21.16
C LYS A 252 -19.73 7.76 20.42
N GLY A 253 -20.43 8.60 19.69
CA GLY A 253 -19.87 9.63 18.82
C GLY A 253 -20.29 9.44 17.38
N ILE A 254 -20.24 10.53 16.62
CA ILE A 254 -20.60 10.56 15.21
C ILE A 254 -19.38 10.94 14.39
N ASP A 255 -19.04 10.07 13.45
CA ASP A 255 -18.05 10.37 12.42
C ASP A 255 -18.59 11.38 11.41
N ALA A 256 -17.73 12.30 10.99
CA ALA A 256 -17.94 13.16 9.84
C ALA A 256 -16.66 13.19 9.01
N VAL A 257 -16.83 13.00 7.70
CA VAL A 257 -15.75 13.15 6.73
C VAL A 257 -16.20 14.20 5.72
N ASN A 258 -15.41 15.24 5.54
CA ASN A 258 -15.65 16.25 4.52
C ASN A 258 -14.38 16.51 3.71
N THR A 259 -14.57 16.88 2.45
CA THR A 259 -13.50 17.26 1.56
C THR A 259 -13.70 18.69 1.11
N PHE A 260 -12.77 19.56 1.49
CA PHE A 260 -12.76 20.96 1.13
C PHE A 260 -11.87 21.17 -0.09
N GLN A 261 -12.28 22.05 -0.99
CA GLN A 261 -11.45 22.52 -2.09
C GLN A 261 -11.07 23.98 -1.83
N THR A 262 -9.79 24.29 -1.98
CA THR A 262 -9.28 25.66 -1.87
C THR A 262 -8.13 25.88 -2.87
N THR A 263 -7.64 27.11 -2.92
CA THR A 263 -6.43 27.49 -3.65
C THR A 263 -5.58 28.39 -2.77
N LEU A 264 -4.27 28.31 -2.95
CA LEU A 264 -3.31 29.19 -2.28
C LEU A 264 -2.64 30.09 -3.32
N ASN A 265 -2.75 31.40 -3.13
CA ASN A 265 -2.10 32.37 -4.02
C ASN A 265 -0.57 32.29 -3.94
N SER A 266 -0.06 31.89 -2.78
CA SER A 266 1.36 31.71 -2.49
C SER A 266 1.56 30.45 -1.65
N VAL A 267 2.62 29.70 -1.93
CA VAL A 267 3.01 28.50 -1.21
C VAL A 267 4.32 28.75 -0.44
N PRO A 268 4.49 28.20 0.77
CA PRO A 268 5.75 28.30 1.50
C PRO A 268 6.91 27.70 0.70
N SER A 269 8.00 28.47 0.54
CA SER A 269 9.17 28.03 -0.23
C SER A 269 9.94 26.90 0.44
N ASP A 270 9.84 26.78 1.77
CA ASP A 270 10.41 25.68 2.55
C ASP A 270 9.54 24.41 2.53
N GLY A 271 8.39 24.45 1.85
CA GLY A 271 7.45 23.35 1.76
C GLY A 271 6.71 23.03 3.06
N LYS A 272 6.81 23.87 4.11
CA LYS A 272 6.16 23.60 5.40
C LYS A 272 4.76 24.16 5.43
N PHE A 273 3.79 23.27 5.52
CA PHE A 273 2.38 23.58 5.68
C PHE A 273 1.92 23.22 7.09
N SER A 274 0.89 23.91 7.56
CA SER A 274 0.27 23.66 8.84
C SER A 274 -1.25 23.73 8.71
N ILE A 275 -1.92 22.63 9.06
CA ILE A 275 -3.38 22.62 9.22
C ILE A 275 -3.69 22.86 10.68
N GLN A 276 -4.32 23.99 10.99
CA GLN A 276 -4.89 24.22 12.31
C GLN A 276 -6.31 23.66 12.34
N VAL A 277 -6.58 22.83 13.34
CA VAL A 277 -7.87 22.19 13.60
C VAL A 277 -8.38 22.74 14.93
N THR A 278 -9.60 23.28 14.96
CA THR A 278 -10.25 23.75 16.19
C THR A 278 -11.61 23.08 16.38
N TYR A 279 -11.91 22.65 17.60
CA TYR A 279 -13.16 22.00 17.99
C TYR A 279 -13.99 22.92 18.89
N ASN A 280 -15.11 23.40 18.38
CA ASN A 280 -16.09 24.17 19.14
C ASN A 280 -17.13 23.24 19.77
N ARG A 281 -17.13 23.18 21.11
CA ARG A 281 -18.04 22.37 21.94
C ARG A 281 -19.44 22.94 22.08
N ASN A 282 -19.68 24.15 21.58
CA ASN A 282 -20.97 24.81 21.62
C ASN A 282 -21.61 24.83 23.02
N GLY A 283 -20.79 25.10 24.05
CA GLY A 283 -21.22 25.19 25.45
C GLY A 283 -21.30 23.86 26.22
N ASP A 284 -21.08 22.71 25.58
CA ASP A 284 -21.09 21.40 26.25
C ASP A 284 -19.69 21.04 26.80
N ASN A 285 -19.50 21.19 28.11
CA ASN A 285 -18.20 20.92 28.75
C ASN A 285 -17.77 19.45 28.72
N ALA A 286 -18.71 18.52 28.50
CA ALA A 286 -18.42 17.09 28.37
C ALA A 286 -18.12 16.67 26.92
N ALA A 287 -18.29 17.59 25.95
CA ALA A 287 -18.09 17.29 24.54
C ALA A 287 -16.64 16.88 24.24
N GLN A 288 -16.49 15.81 23.47
CA GLN A 288 -15.22 15.26 23.05
C GLN A 288 -15.15 15.25 21.52
N GLY A 289 -14.09 15.83 20.98
CA GLY A 289 -13.71 15.68 19.57
C GLY A 289 -12.50 14.76 19.44
N VAL A 290 -12.38 14.04 18.34
CA VAL A 290 -11.16 13.33 17.94
C VAL A 290 -10.90 13.51 16.46
N LEU A 291 -9.64 13.66 16.08
CA LEU A 291 -9.20 13.58 14.69
C LEU A 291 -9.03 12.11 14.32
N ASN A 292 -9.60 11.69 13.19
CA ASN A 292 -9.27 10.42 12.58
C ASN A 292 -8.06 10.63 11.66
N TYR A 293 -8.26 11.38 10.57
CA TYR A 293 -7.17 11.72 9.65
C TYR A 293 -7.36 13.07 8.96
N LEU A 294 -6.25 13.58 8.42
CA LEU A 294 -6.20 14.64 7.43
C LEU A 294 -5.51 14.12 6.17
N GLY A 295 -6.11 14.32 5.00
CA GLY A 295 -5.51 14.00 3.71
C GLY A 295 -5.43 15.25 2.83
N ILE A 296 -4.30 15.45 2.14
CA ILE A 296 -4.06 16.57 1.24
C ILE A 296 -3.75 16.01 -0.15
N GLN A 297 -4.58 16.36 -1.12
CA GLN A 297 -4.35 16.11 -2.54
C GLN A 297 -4.01 17.42 -3.24
N LEU A 298 -2.91 17.43 -4.00
CA LEU A 298 -2.43 18.63 -4.69
C LEU A 298 -1.49 18.29 -5.86
N GLN A 299 -1.13 19.31 -6.64
CA GLN A 299 -0.06 19.20 -7.63
C GLN A 299 1.27 19.72 -7.11
N ARG A 300 2.35 19.04 -7.50
CA ARG A 300 3.74 19.39 -7.18
C ARG A 300 4.58 19.50 -8.45
N SER A 301 5.61 20.35 -8.43
CA SER A 301 6.67 20.34 -9.44
C SER A 301 7.41 19.00 -9.42
N LEU A 302 7.70 18.45 -10.60
CA LEU A 302 8.44 17.20 -10.75
C LEU A 302 9.95 17.47 -10.78
N TYR A 303 10.62 17.25 -9.66
CA TYR A 303 12.06 17.41 -9.53
C TYR A 303 12.64 16.45 -8.51
N TRP A 304 13.92 16.14 -8.65
CA TRP A 304 14.65 15.30 -7.71
C TRP A 304 14.89 16.05 -6.40
N GLN A 305 14.36 15.51 -5.30
CA GLN A 305 14.44 16.10 -3.95
C GLN A 305 15.58 15.51 -3.10
N GLY A 306 16.52 14.80 -3.72
CA GLY A 306 17.64 14.15 -3.01
C GLY A 306 17.33 12.76 -2.46
N ASP A 307 16.13 12.25 -2.72
CA ASP A 307 15.69 10.91 -2.32
C ASP A 307 14.70 10.32 -3.35
N ASN A 308 14.47 9.01 -3.25
CA ASN A 308 13.51 8.28 -4.06
C ASN A 308 12.09 8.79 -3.79
N PHE A 309 11.25 8.85 -4.81
CA PHE A 309 9.86 9.26 -4.65
C PHE A 309 8.95 8.62 -5.68
N GLN A 310 7.69 8.43 -5.27
CA GLN A 310 6.63 8.05 -6.20
C GLN A 310 5.95 9.27 -6.79
N PHE A 311 5.50 9.15 -8.03
CA PHE A 311 4.73 10.19 -8.68
C PHE A 311 3.78 9.60 -9.73
N ARG A 312 2.74 10.37 -10.06
CA ARG A 312 1.77 10.03 -11.11
C ARG A 312 1.18 11.30 -11.69
N SER A 313 0.67 11.25 -12.91
CA SER A 313 -0.04 12.38 -13.51
C SER A 313 -1.46 11.98 -13.87
N LEU A 314 -2.44 12.66 -13.29
CA LEU A 314 -3.85 12.48 -13.67
C LEU A 314 -4.12 13.04 -15.07
N ALA A 315 -3.42 14.11 -15.44
CA ALA A 315 -3.55 14.74 -16.75
C ALA A 315 -3.07 13.83 -17.89
N SER A 316 -2.05 12.98 -17.63
CA SER A 316 -1.45 12.15 -18.67
C SER A 316 -2.43 11.14 -19.28
N ARG A 317 -3.38 10.61 -18.50
CA ARG A 317 -4.34 9.59 -18.97
C ARG A 317 -5.14 10.02 -20.21
N ASN A 318 -5.31 11.33 -20.41
CA ASN A 318 -6.10 11.91 -21.50
C ASN A 318 -5.25 12.18 -22.76
N LEU A 319 -3.96 11.82 -22.74
CA LEU A 319 -3.01 12.06 -23.82
C LEU A 319 -2.58 10.74 -24.47
N PRO A 320 -2.38 10.70 -25.80
CA PRO A 320 -1.96 9.49 -26.50
C PRO A 320 -0.50 9.10 -26.24
N ALA A 321 0.36 10.10 -25.97
CA ALA A 321 1.75 9.97 -25.59
C ALA A 321 2.14 11.15 -24.71
N VAL A 322 3.09 10.95 -23.81
CA VAL A 322 3.55 11.96 -22.86
C VAL A 322 5.06 11.89 -22.71
N GLN A 323 5.69 13.06 -22.56
CA GLN A 323 7.05 13.18 -22.07
C GLN A 323 7.01 13.75 -20.64
N MET A 324 7.79 13.20 -19.73
CA MET A 324 7.97 13.73 -18.38
C MET A 324 9.43 14.04 -18.13
N THR A 325 9.71 15.18 -17.49
CA THR A 325 11.07 15.59 -17.11
C THR A 325 11.16 15.82 -15.62
N ILE A 326 12.03 15.04 -14.97
CA ILE A 326 12.43 15.23 -13.58
C ILE A 326 13.55 16.26 -13.55
N ALA A 327 13.25 17.48 -13.12
CA ALA A 327 14.27 18.51 -12.97
C ALA A 327 15.31 18.12 -11.91
N ASN A 328 16.57 18.56 -12.09
CA ASN A 328 17.70 18.25 -11.20
C ASN A 328 17.98 16.74 -11.00
N ALA A 329 17.53 15.88 -11.93
CA ALA A 329 17.78 14.46 -11.85
C ALA A 329 19.29 14.13 -11.92
N PRO A 330 19.80 13.25 -11.03
CA PRO A 330 21.17 12.77 -11.14
C PRO A 330 21.36 11.88 -12.37
N ALA A 331 22.60 11.73 -12.82
CA ALA A 331 22.93 10.99 -14.05
C ALA A 331 22.56 9.50 -13.98
N ASP A 332 22.53 8.91 -12.79
CA ASP A 332 22.20 7.51 -12.54
C ASP A 332 20.73 7.27 -12.19
N ILE A 333 19.87 8.29 -12.32
CA ILE A 333 18.44 8.15 -12.02
C ILE A 333 17.81 7.02 -12.84
N GLN A 334 16.99 6.23 -12.16
CA GLN A 334 16.16 5.19 -12.72
C GLN A 334 14.69 5.57 -12.53
N VAL A 335 13.83 5.22 -13.49
CA VAL A 335 12.38 5.36 -13.35
C VAL A 335 11.74 4.01 -13.63
N TRP A 336 11.07 3.46 -12.62
CA TRP A 336 10.31 2.22 -12.71
C TRP A 336 8.83 2.55 -12.86
N ASP A 337 8.21 2.10 -13.95
CA ASP A 337 6.76 2.12 -14.12
C ASP A 337 6.15 0.99 -13.30
N LEU A 338 5.41 1.37 -12.24
CA LEU A 338 4.76 0.45 -11.31
C LEU A 338 3.50 -0.18 -11.90
N SER A 339 2.88 0.47 -12.89
CA SER A 339 1.68 0.01 -13.58
C SER A 339 2.00 -1.09 -14.59
N THR A 340 3.11 -0.97 -15.31
CA THR A 340 3.55 -1.97 -16.30
C THR A 340 4.66 -2.89 -15.83
N GLN A 341 5.25 -2.61 -14.65
CA GLN A 341 6.40 -3.34 -14.08
C GLN A 341 7.65 -3.30 -14.98
N THR A 342 7.89 -2.17 -15.66
CA THR A 342 9.02 -1.97 -16.58
C THR A 342 9.94 -0.84 -16.14
N LEU A 343 11.21 -0.92 -16.54
CA LEU A 343 12.17 0.16 -16.36
C LEU A 343 12.11 1.10 -17.58
N LEU A 344 12.05 2.42 -17.36
CA LEU A 344 11.96 3.38 -18.46
C LEU A 344 13.34 3.81 -18.97
N ASN A 345 13.40 4.15 -20.27
CA ASN A 345 14.57 4.77 -20.87
C ASN A 345 14.62 6.26 -20.46
N VAL A 346 15.42 6.58 -19.44
CA VAL A 346 15.60 7.94 -18.96
C VAL A 346 16.87 8.54 -19.57
N SER A 347 16.75 9.72 -20.16
CA SER A 347 17.88 10.50 -20.69
C SER A 347 17.78 11.94 -20.19
N ASN A 348 18.81 12.41 -19.48
CA ASN A 348 18.84 13.75 -18.85
C ASN A 348 17.57 14.03 -18.01
N GLY A 349 17.16 13.05 -17.18
CA GLY A 349 15.95 13.15 -16.36
C GLY A 349 14.63 13.09 -17.12
N THR A 350 14.67 12.88 -18.44
CA THR A 350 13.49 12.87 -19.31
C THR A 350 13.19 11.48 -19.82
N PHE A 351 11.93 11.09 -19.83
CA PHE A 351 11.45 9.83 -20.39
C PHE A 351 10.08 10.04 -21.05
N SER A 352 9.70 9.11 -21.93
CA SER A 352 8.41 9.13 -22.62
C SER A 352 7.66 7.81 -22.40
N TYR A 353 6.33 7.88 -22.41
CA TYR A 353 5.45 6.71 -22.36
C TYR A 353 4.11 6.98 -23.07
N GLN A 354 3.34 5.91 -23.25
CA GLN A 354 1.97 5.96 -23.76
C GLN A 354 1.00 5.60 -22.64
N PRO A 355 0.21 6.56 -22.11
CA PRO A 355 -0.71 6.33 -20.99
C PRO A 355 -1.84 5.33 -21.28
N GLY A 356 -2.23 5.17 -22.55
CA GLY A 356 -3.27 4.21 -22.95
C GLY A 356 -4.64 4.43 -22.28
N GLY A 357 -4.97 5.67 -21.90
CA GLY A 357 -6.20 5.97 -21.16
C GLY A 357 -6.13 5.73 -19.65
N GLN A 358 -4.97 5.32 -19.12
CA GLN A 358 -4.77 4.99 -17.71
C GLN A 358 -3.83 5.99 -17.03
N VAL A 359 -3.95 6.10 -15.71
CA VAL A 359 -2.97 6.80 -14.88
C VAL A 359 -1.86 5.80 -14.54
N HIS A 360 -0.63 6.14 -14.90
CA HIS A 360 0.53 5.36 -14.53
C HIS A 360 1.15 5.89 -13.24
N GLU A 361 1.63 4.97 -12.40
CA GLU A 361 2.42 5.29 -11.22
C GLU A 361 3.88 4.95 -11.45
N TYR A 362 4.76 5.82 -10.97
CA TYR A 362 6.19 5.70 -11.17
C TYR A 362 6.94 5.75 -9.85
N MET A 363 8.08 5.08 -9.81
CA MET A 363 9.10 5.25 -8.79
C MET A 363 10.37 5.81 -9.44
N ALA A 364 10.75 7.04 -9.10
CA ALA A 364 12.06 7.59 -9.44
C ALA A 364 13.05 7.25 -8.33
N PHE A 365 14.19 6.68 -8.66
CA PHE A 365 15.17 6.24 -7.68
C PHE A 365 16.62 6.27 -8.17
N THR A 366 17.55 6.18 -7.23
CA THR A 366 18.95 5.81 -7.49
C THR A 366 19.28 4.57 -6.67
N TYR A 367 20.21 3.74 -7.13
CA TYR A 367 20.61 2.54 -6.38
C TYR A 367 21.14 2.89 -4.98
N ALA A 368 21.86 4.00 -4.85
CA ALA A 368 22.41 4.49 -3.59
C ALA A 368 21.35 4.85 -2.52
N LYS A 369 20.13 5.16 -2.96
CA LYS A 369 18.98 5.50 -2.10
C LYS A 369 18.02 4.33 -1.89
N SER A 370 18.37 3.13 -2.34
CA SER A 370 17.54 1.94 -2.12
C SER A 370 17.48 1.60 -0.63
N LEU A 371 16.30 1.18 -0.18
CA LEU A 371 16.02 0.82 1.21
C LEU A 371 16.55 -0.57 1.54
N LEU A 372 16.79 -0.81 2.82
CA LEU A 372 17.04 -2.16 3.34
C LEU A 372 15.76 -2.72 3.97
N PRO A 373 15.48 -4.03 3.82
CA PRO A 373 14.38 -4.66 4.55
C PRO A 373 14.53 -4.49 6.06
N VAL A 374 13.41 -4.32 6.77
CA VAL A 374 13.41 -4.26 8.25
C VAL A 374 13.65 -5.62 8.89
N SER A 375 13.36 -6.70 8.15
CA SER A 375 13.67 -8.07 8.56
C SER A 375 13.97 -8.95 7.35
N LEU A 376 14.84 -9.93 7.57
CA LEU A 376 15.19 -10.96 6.59
C LEU A 376 15.54 -12.25 7.33
N GLN A 377 14.69 -13.27 7.22
CA GLN A 377 14.85 -14.52 7.99
C GLN A 377 14.48 -15.75 7.18
N SER A 378 15.16 -16.86 7.43
CA SER A 378 14.80 -18.17 6.86
C SER A 378 13.49 -18.67 7.45
N ILE A 379 12.64 -19.30 6.63
CA ILE A 379 11.38 -19.91 7.08
C ILE A 379 11.27 -21.36 6.62
N PRO A 380 10.55 -22.23 7.36
CA PRO A 380 10.22 -23.56 6.88
C PRO A 380 9.20 -23.51 5.74
N ASN A 381 9.16 -24.59 4.96
CA ASN A 381 8.17 -24.75 3.89
C ASN A 381 6.74 -24.79 4.45
N GLN A 382 5.80 -24.27 3.67
CA GLN A 382 4.38 -24.24 4.01
C GLN A 382 3.55 -24.72 2.83
N HIS A 383 2.62 -25.65 3.08
CA HIS A 383 1.80 -26.25 2.02
C HIS A 383 0.34 -26.41 2.41
N LEU A 384 -0.30 -25.31 2.83
CA LEU A 384 -1.70 -25.34 3.28
C LEU A 384 -2.68 -25.83 2.22
N HIS A 385 -2.40 -25.62 0.92
CA HIS A 385 -3.28 -26.09 -0.16
C HIS A 385 -3.43 -27.61 -0.23
N GLN A 386 -2.46 -28.38 0.26
CA GLN A 386 -2.54 -29.85 0.28
C GLN A 386 -2.97 -30.41 1.63
N GLN A 387 -3.31 -29.55 2.60
CA GLN A 387 -3.91 -30.03 3.85
C GLN A 387 -5.38 -30.39 3.62
N GLU A 388 -5.85 -31.41 4.33
CA GLU A 388 -7.28 -31.69 4.39
C GLU A 388 -7.99 -30.51 5.03
N THR A 389 -9.12 -30.10 4.45
CA THR A 389 -9.95 -29.04 5.02
C THR A 389 -10.57 -29.54 6.33
N PRO A 390 -10.27 -28.92 7.49
CA PRO A 390 -10.86 -29.36 8.74
C PRO A 390 -12.34 -28.95 8.81
N ASP A 391 -13.16 -29.73 9.51
CA ASP A 391 -14.56 -29.37 9.82
C ASP A 391 -14.63 -28.16 10.77
N LEU A 392 -13.61 -27.98 11.62
CA LEU A 392 -13.51 -26.88 12.59
C LEU A 392 -12.07 -26.33 12.64
N LEU A 393 -11.93 -25.01 12.50
CA LEU A 393 -10.68 -24.28 12.73
C LEU A 393 -10.82 -23.39 13.97
N ILE A 394 -10.00 -23.64 15.01
CA ILE A 394 -9.94 -22.80 16.22
C ILE A 394 -8.68 -21.94 16.17
N ILE A 395 -8.86 -20.61 16.14
CA ILE A 395 -7.78 -19.64 16.19
C ILE A 395 -7.76 -19.03 17.59
N THR A 396 -6.62 -19.12 18.27
CA THR A 396 -6.50 -18.70 19.68
C THR A 396 -5.16 -18.02 19.96
N ALA A 397 -5.16 -17.13 20.96
CA ALA A 397 -3.93 -16.61 21.51
C ALA A 397 -3.20 -17.71 22.33
N PRO A 398 -1.86 -17.70 22.41
CA PRO A 398 -1.11 -18.71 23.16
C PRO A 398 -1.59 -18.91 24.61
N ALA A 399 -2.01 -17.83 25.28
CA ALA A 399 -2.52 -17.87 26.65
C ALA A 399 -3.85 -18.63 26.81
N LEU A 400 -4.60 -18.82 25.73
CA LEU A 400 -5.89 -19.51 25.71
C LEU A 400 -5.79 -20.89 25.03
N ARG A 401 -4.57 -21.37 24.75
CA ARG A 401 -4.35 -22.62 24.03
C ARG A 401 -5.01 -23.82 24.70
N THR A 402 -4.85 -23.97 26.01
CA THR A 402 -5.44 -25.09 26.76
C THR A 402 -6.96 -25.11 26.68
N GLU A 403 -7.61 -23.94 26.72
CA GLU A 403 -9.07 -23.86 26.59
C GLU A 403 -9.54 -24.14 25.16
N ALA A 404 -8.77 -23.72 24.16
CA ALA A 404 -9.05 -24.03 22.76
C ALA A 404 -8.92 -25.53 22.47
N GLU A 405 -7.89 -26.19 23.02
CA GLU A 405 -7.71 -27.64 22.92
C GLU A 405 -8.86 -28.38 23.63
N ARG A 406 -9.28 -27.93 24.81
CA ARG A 406 -10.46 -28.48 25.51
C ARG A 406 -11.74 -28.35 24.68
N LEU A 407 -11.91 -27.25 23.96
CA LEU A 407 -13.04 -27.05 23.05
C LEU A 407 -12.96 -27.97 21.82
N ALA A 408 -11.76 -28.15 21.26
CA ALA A 408 -11.53 -29.09 20.16
C ALA A 408 -11.88 -30.52 20.56
N ASP A 409 -11.39 -31.00 21.70
CA ASP A 409 -11.68 -32.34 22.24
C ASP A 409 -13.19 -32.56 22.46
N PHE A 410 -13.89 -31.53 22.91
CA PHE A 410 -15.34 -31.58 23.08
C PHE A 410 -16.06 -31.66 21.72
N ALA A 411 -15.63 -30.88 20.73
CA ALA A 411 -16.20 -30.91 19.39
C ALA A 411 -15.99 -32.26 18.70
N GLU A 412 -14.80 -32.84 18.81
CA GLU A 412 -14.49 -34.18 18.26
C GLU A 412 -15.40 -35.28 18.84
N LYS A 413 -15.69 -35.22 20.15
CA LYS A 413 -16.60 -36.16 20.81
C LYS A 413 -18.07 -36.04 20.41
N MET A 414 -18.47 -34.89 19.85
CA MET A 414 -19.85 -34.63 19.41
C MET A 414 -20.06 -34.94 17.93
N ILE A 415 -18.98 -34.94 17.14
CA ILE A 415 -19.00 -35.24 15.70
C ILE A 415 -18.87 -36.76 15.44
N ASN A 416 -18.15 -37.47 16.31
CA ASN A 416 -18.09 -38.94 16.34
C ASN A 416 -19.25 -39.54 17.15
#